data_AF-A0A7W0A424-F1
#
_entry.id   AF-A0A7W0A424-F1
#
_cell.length_a   1.000
_cell.length_b   1.000
_cell.length_c   1.000
_cell.angle_alpha   90.00
_cell.angle_beta   90.00
_cell.angle_gamma   90.00
#
_symmetry.space_group_name_H-M   'P 1'
#
loop_
_entity.id
_entity.type
_entity.pdbx_description
1 polymer ?
#
loop_
_entity_poly.entity_id
_entity_poly.type
_entity_poly.pdbx_seq_one_letter_code
_entity_poly.pdbx_strand_id
1 'polypeptide(L)'
;MLHPRDRKIGICFDDRYLQHDSGEYLIGYRERFPFAEPIPHLSSPAILARAKHLIDLHGLSRLMLPIPTREATDEELELYHTSAHVQKVREVGKTGGDTGTGAPIGRGGDAIARLAVGGVIECVNAVFDGGLHHAVALVRPPGHHAMSDHGMGFCTFNNIAIAARVAQQIHGAERVAILDWDVHHGNGTQDAFYDDPSVLFIS
;
A
#
# COMPACT_ATOMS: atom_id res chain seq x y z
N MET A 1 -28.44 -3.34 -14.78
CA MET A 1 -27.48 -2.64 -13.90
C MET A 1 -28.12 -2.51 -12.52
N LEU A 2 -27.42 -2.91 -11.45
CA LEU A 2 -27.88 -2.68 -10.08
C LEU A 2 -27.91 -1.19 -9.77
N HIS A 3 -28.91 -0.75 -8.99
CA HIS A 3 -28.97 0.61 -8.52
C HIS A 3 -27.74 0.89 -7.63
N PRO A 4 -27.14 2.09 -7.63
CA PRO A 4 -25.94 2.38 -6.84
C PRO A 4 -26.07 2.06 -5.35
N ARG A 5 -27.29 2.13 -4.81
CA ARG A 5 -27.60 1.78 -3.40
C ARG A 5 -27.58 0.28 -3.10
N ASP A 6 -27.65 -0.56 -4.12
CA ASP A 6 -27.64 -2.03 -3.95
C ASP A 6 -26.23 -2.61 -4.08
N ARG A 7 -25.23 -1.76 -4.37
CA ARG A 7 -23.83 -2.17 -4.50
C ARG A 7 -23.22 -2.41 -3.12
N LYS A 8 -22.70 -3.62 -2.91
CA LYS A 8 -21.91 -3.96 -1.73
C LYS A 8 -20.51 -3.38 -1.87
N ILE A 9 -20.10 -2.57 -0.89
CA ILE A 9 -18.78 -1.96 -0.81
C ILE A 9 -18.07 -2.57 0.39
N GLY A 10 -16.85 -3.05 0.20
CA GLY A 10 -16.01 -3.49 1.31
C GLY A 10 -14.99 -2.44 1.73
N ILE A 11 -14.52 -2.54 2.96
CA ILE A 11 -13.46 -1.70 3.51
C ILE A 11 -12.42 -2.57 4.20
N CYS A 12 -11.17 -2.47 3.77
CA CYS A 12 -10.02 -3.03 4.47
C CYS A 12 -9.34 -1.93 5.28
N PHE A 13 -9.33 -2.10 6.60
CA PHE A 13 -8.58 -1.26 7.53
C PHE A 13 -8.17 -2.11 8.73
N ASP A 14 -6.96 -1.90 9.22
CA ASP A 14 -6.43 -2.57 10.40
C ASP A 14 -5.61 -1.56 11.22
N ASP A 15 -5.82 -1.53 12.54
CA ASP A 15 -5.13 -0.60 13.43
C ASP A 15 -3.61 -0.76 13.40
N ARG A 16 -3.10 -1.93 13.00
CA ARG A 16 -1.66 -2.19 12.83
C ARG A 16 -1.04 -1.29 11.76
N TYR A 17 -1.79 -0.79 10.76
CA TYR A 17 -1.28 0.20 9.79
C TYR A 17 -0.84 1.51 10.46
N LEU A 18 -1.45 1.85 11.59
CA LEU A 18 -1.12 3.04 12.37
C LEU A 18 0.17 2.87 13.17
N GLN A 19 0.66 1.64 13.32
CA GLN A 19 1.90 1.30 14.03
C GLN A 19 3.13 1.37 13.12
N HIS A 20 2.99 1.59 11.81
CA HIS A 20 4.13 1.73 10.92
C HIS A 20 4.90 3.01 11.27
N ASP A 21 6.08 2.86 11.84
CA ASP A 21 6.92 4.00 12.21
C ASP A 21 7.83 4.36 11.04
N SER A 22 7.75 5.59 10.55
CA SER A 22 8.61 6.13 9.49
C SER A 22 9.71 7.04 10.05
N GLY A 23 9.84 7.11 11.38
CA GLY A 23 10.76 7.98 12.09
C GLY A 23 10.32 9.45 12.12
N GLU A 24 11.25 10.30 12.55
CA GLU A 24 11.11 11.76 12.52
C GLU A 24 11.56 12.30 11.15
N TYR A 25 10.96 13.40 10.72
CA TYR A 25 11.34 14.08 9.48
C TYR A 25 11.83 15.49 9.77
N LEU A 26 12.77 15.94 8.96
CA LEU A 26 13.27 17.31 9.00
C LEU A 26 13.07 17.88 7.60
N ILE A 27 12.35 19.00 7.50
CA ILE A 27 11.96 19.60 6.23
C ILE A 27 13.22 19.97 5.43
N GLY A 28 13.38 19.40 4.23
CA GLY A 28 14.31 19.87 3.20
C GLY A 28 15.68 19.18 3.13
N TYR A 29 16.22 18.62 4.21
CA TYR A 29 17.53 17.95 4.20
C TYR A 29 17.51 16.69 5.08
N ARG A 30 18.12 15.59 4.60
CA ARG A 30 18.28 14.32 5.32
C ARG A 30 19.21 14.41 6.55
N GLU A 31 19.72 15.59 6.90
CA GLU A 31 20.66 15.80 8.00
C GLU A 31 19.96 16.40 9.22
N ARG A 32 20.28 15.85 10.41
CA ARG A 32 19.83 16.39 11.70
C ARG A 32 20.60 17.66 12.02
N PHE A 33 19.93 18.81 11.96
CA PHE A 33 20.47 20.04 12.55
C PHE A 33 20.28 20.00 14.08
N PRO A 34 21.33 20.29 14.87
CA PRO A 34 21.29 20.12 16.33
C PRO A 34 20.29 21.03 17.06
N PHE A 35 19.72 22.02 16.37
CA PHE A 35 18.80 23.02 16.92
C PHE A 35 17.40 22.99 16.26
N ALA A 36 17.17 22.12 15.27
CA ALA A 36 15.86 22.01 14.64
C ALA A 36 14.97 21.05 15.44
N GLU A 37 13.77 21.49 15.78
CA GLU A 37 12.77 20.66 16.45
C GLU A 37 12.37 19.49 15.53
N PRO A 38 12.38 18.24 16.02
CA PRO A 38 11.93 17.11 15.24
C PRO A 38 10.41 17.21 15.02
N ILE A 39 9.96 17.00 13.78
CA ILE A 39 8.54 16.90 13.46
C ILE A 39 8.17 15.47 13.04
N PRO A 40 6.91 15.06 13.22
CA PRO A 40 6.44 13.80 12.67
C PRO A 40 6.68 13.73 11.16
N HIS A 41 7.04 12.54 10.69
CA HIS A 41 7.23 12.32 9.26
C HIS A 41 5.97 12.65 8.44
N LEU A 42 6.16 13.18 7.22
CA LEU A 42 5.07 13.63 6.36
C LEU A 42 4.05 12.52 6.10
N SER A 43 4.51 11.27 5.96
CA SER A 43 3.69 10.06 5.95
C SER A 43 3.29 9.59 7.36
N SER A 44 2.81 10.50 8.21
CA SER A 44 2.42 10.22 9.59
C SER A 44 1.18 9.32 9.65
N PRO A 45 1.07 8.38 10.61
CA PRO A 45 -0.14 7.56 10.79
C PRO A 45 -1.39 8.40 11.05
N ALA A 46 -1.24 9.65 11.51
CA ALA A 46 -2.35 10.56 11.74
C ALA A 46 -3.19 10.82 10.47
N ILE A 47 -2.59 10.77 9.28
CA ILE A 47 -3.31 10.98 8.00
C ILE A 47 -4.33 9.86 7.79
N LEU A 48 -3.88 8.60 7.88
CA LEU A 48 -4.75 7.43 7.71
C LEU A 48 -5.79 7.33 8.84
N ALA A 49 -5.36 7.56 10.08
CA ALA A 49 -6.26 7.52 11.24
C ALA A 49 -7.39 8.54 11.11
N ARG A 50 -7.09 9.79 10.72
CA ARG A 50 -8.11 10.84 10.52
C ARG A 50 -9.08 10.48 9.41
N ALA A 51 -8.61 9.94 8.29
CA ALA A 51 -9.49 9.47 7.22
C ALA A 51 -10.45 8.39 7.72
N LYS A 52 -9.93 7.37 8.42
CA LYS A 52 -10.74 6.29 8.99
C LYS A 52 -11.74 6.81 10.03
N HIS A 53 -11.30 7.67 10.94
CA HIS A 53 -12.17 8.26 11.97
C HIS A 53 -13.30 9.10 11.37
N LEU A 54 -13.05 9.85 10.29
CA LEU A 54 -14.11 10.59 9.59
C LEU A 54 -15.12 9.66 8.93
N ILE A 55 -14.65 8.59 8.29
CA ILE A 55 -15.52 7.54 7.72
C ILE A 55 -16.42 6.94 8.81
N ASP A 56 -15.85 6.65 10.00
CA ASP A 56 -16.61 6.11 11.13
C ASP A 56 -17.58 7.11 11.74
N LEU A 57 -17.14 8.35 11.96
CA LEU A 57 -17.94 9.42 12.55
C LEU A 57 -19.21 9.71 11.74
N HIS A 58 -19.10 9.68 10.40
CA HIS A 58 -20.23 9.87 9.51
C HIS A 58 -21.04 8.58 9.25
N GLY A 59 -20.69 7.47 9.90
CA GLY A 59 -21.40 6.19 9.79
C GLY A 59 -21.20 5.47 8.46
N LEU A 60 -20.27 5.92 7.60
CA LEU A 60 -20.01 5.31 6.30
C LEU A 60 -19.47 3.89 6.43
N SER A 61 -18.63 3.62 7.44
CA SER A 61 -18.14 2.27 7.70
C SER A 61 -19.24 1.27 8.05
N ARG A 62 -20.37 1.73 8.61
CA ARG A 62 -21.54 0.87 8.89
C ARG A 62 -22.30 0.45 7.63
N LEU A 63 -22.06 1.15 6.51
CA LEU A 63 -22.61 0.82 5.20
C LEU A 63 -21.66 -0.05 4.37
N MET A 64 -20.46 -0.36 4.90
CA MET A 64 -19.42 -1.13 4.24
C MET A 64 -19.22 -2.48 4.94
N LEU A 65 -18.83 -3.48 4.17
CA LEU A 65 -18.49 -4.80 4.68
C LEU A 65 -17.01 -4.86 5.06
N PRO A 66 -16.64 -5.30 6.29
CA PRO A 66 -15.25 -5.38 6.68
C PRO A 66 -14.51 -6.45 5.86
N ILE A 67 -13.33 -6.11 5.36
CA ILE A 67 -12.40 -7.03 4.69
C ILE A 67 -11.20 -7.20 5.63
N PRO A 68 -10.97 -8.40 6.20
CA PRO A 68 -9.79 -8.64 7.03
C PRO A 68 -8.52 -8.56 6.17
N THR A 69 -7.42 -8.12 6.78
CA THR A 69 -6.09 -8.14 6.16
C THR A 69 -5.26 -9.31 6.71
N ARG A 70 -4.24 -9.70 5.93
CA ARG A 70 -3.20 -10.66 6.32
C ARG A 70 -1.86 -10.17 5.79
N GLU A 71 -0.77 -10.76 6.27
CA GLU A 71 0.54 -10.51 5.67
C GLU A 71 0.59 -11.14 4.27
N ALA A 72 1.08 -10.38 3.29
CA ALA A 72 1.43 -10.92 1.98
C ALA A 72 2.59 -11.92 2.10
N THR A 73 2.49 -13.04 1.38
CA THR A 73 3.53 -14.07 1.35
C THR A 73 4.74 -13.61 0.54
N ASP A 74 5.88 -14.29 0.69
CA ASP A 74 7.07 -13.96 -0.12
C ASP A 74 6.77 -14.19 -1.60
N GLU A 75 6.02 -15.24 -1.96
CA GLU A 75 5.62 -15.53 -3.34
C GLU A 75 4.74 -14.42 -3.94
N GLU A 76 3.82 -13.85 -3.14
CA GLU A 76 2.99 -12.71 -3.57
C GLU A 76 3.82 -11.44 -3.77
N LEU A 77 4.76 -11.16 -2.86
CA LEU A 77 5.65 -10.01 -3.00
C LEU A 77 6.55 -10.15 -4.24
N GLU A 78 7.00 -11.37 -4.51
CA GLU A 78 7.88 -11.71 -5.64
C GLU A 78 7.18 -11.68 -7.01
N LEU A 79 5.86 -11.45 -7.06
CA LEU A 79 5.16 -11.15 -8.30
C LEU A 79 5.63 -9.85 -8.97
N TYR A 80 6.25 -8.96 -8.21
CA TYR A 80 6.83 -7.72 -8.71
C TYR A 80 8.22 -7.46 -8.14
N HIS A 81 8.44 -7.73 -6.85
CA HIS A 81 9.73 -7.45 -6.23
C HIS A 81 10.75 -8.56 -6.43
N THR A 82 12.01 -8.20 -6.50
CA THR A 82 13.09 -9.18 -6.44
C THR A 82 13.15 -9.83 -5.05
N SER A 83 13.52 -11.11 -4.98
CA SER A 83 13.77 -11.79 -3.70
C SER A 83 14.79 -11.03 -2.84
N ALA A 84 15.78 -10.39 -3.47
CA ALA A 84 16.78 -9.57 -2.79
C ALA A 84 16.14 -8.39 -2.03
N HIS A 85 15.17 -7.69 -2.64
CA HIS A 85 14.44 -6.61 -1.98
C HIS A 85 13.56 -7.14 -0.85
N VAL A 86 12.84 -8.25 -1.06
CA VAL A 86 12.02 -8.88 -0.01
C VAL A 86 12.85 -9.25 1.22
N GLN A 87 14.04 -9.84 1.02
CA GLN A 87 14.96 -10.15 2.12
C GLN A 87 15.53 -8.88 2.76
N LYS A 88 15.90 -7.87 1.97
CA LYS A 88 16.36 -6.58 2.50
C LYS A 88 15.33 -5.95 3.43
N VAL A 89 14.06 -5.90 3.03
CA VAL A 89 12.98 -5.34 3.86
C VAL A 89 12.85 -6.13 5.17
N ARG A 90 12.92 -7.47 5.12
CA ARG A 90 12.89 -8.33 6.31
C ARG A 90 14.05 -8.01 7.27
N GLU A 91 15.27 -7.83 6.75
CA GLU A 91 16.43 -7.47 7.57
C GLU A 91 16.31 -6.07 8.17
N VAL A 92 15.90 -5.08 7.38
CA VAL A 92 15.66 -3.70 7.88
C VAL A 92 14.56 -3.71 8.93
N GLY A 93 13.51 -4.53 8.77
CA GLY A 93 12.44 -4.68 9.75
C GLY A 93 12.92 -5.12 11.15
N LYS A 94 14.07 -5.81 11.28
CA LYS A 94 14.60 -6.21 12.60
C LYS A 94 15.06 -5.04 13.44
N THR A 95 15.59 -3.99 12.82
CA THR A 95 16.24 -2.85 13.50
C THR A 95 15.62 -1.49 13.20
N GLY A 96 14.81 -1.40 12.14
CA GLY A 96 14.49 -0.14 11.48
C GLY A 96 15.61 0.34 10.56
N GLY A 97 15.29 1.25 9.64
CA GLY A 97 16.19 1.81 8.64
C GLY A 97 15.47 2.24 7.36
N ASP A 98 16.23 2.42 6.27
CA ASP A 98 15.67 2.75 4.95
C ASP A 98 15.72 1.52 4.03
N THR A 99 14.58 1.21 3.41
CA THR A 99 14.45 0.08 2.47
C THR A 99 14.92 0.43 1.05
N GLY A 100 15.26 1.69 0.79
CA GLY A 100 15.86 2.14 -0.46
C GLY A 100 16.11 3.65 -0.47
N THR A 101 15.34 4.36 -1.27
CA THR A 101 15.51 5.80 -1.51
C THR A 101 14.39 6.58 -0.81
N GLY A 102 14.52 6.75 0.50
CA GLY A 102 13.54 7.50 1.28
C GLY A 102 12.27 6.69 1.55
N ALA A 103 12.44 5.41 1.86
CA ALA A 103 11.37 4.51 2.30
C ALA A 103 11.71 3.96 3.70
N PRO A 104 11.73 4.83 4.72
CA PRO A 104 12.09 4.46 6.09
C PRO A 104 11.00 3.60 6.72
N ILE A 105 11.43 2.57 7.46
CA ILE A 105 10.57 1.73 8.29
C ILE A 105 11.21 1.58 9.68
N GLY A 106 10.39 1.51 10.72
CA GLY A 106 10.82 1.19 12.08
C GLY A 106 10.97 -0.32 12.30
N ARG A 107 11.35 -0.70 13.53
CA ARG A 107 11.38 -2.10 13.95
C ARG A 107 9.99 -2.74 13.82
N GLY A 108 9.90 -3.90 13.18
CA GLY A 108 8.65 -4.59 12.85
C GLY A 108 7.90 -3.99 11.66
N GLY A 109 8.46 -2.97 11.00
CA GLY A 109 7.83 -2.31 9.87
C GLY A 109 7.67 -3.19 8.62
N ASP A 110 8.43 -4.28 8.52
CA ASP A 110 8.32 -5.27 7.45
C ASP A 110 6.97 -6.02 7.51
N ALA A 111 6.55 -6.44 8.70
CA ALA A 111 5.25 -7.08 8.90
C ALA A 111 4.10 -6.13 8.54
N ILE A 112 4.22 -4.85 8.89
CA ILE A 112 3.18 -3.86 8.57
C ILE A 112 3.14 -3.54 7.07
N ALA A 113 4.31 -3.47 6.40
CA ALA A 113 4.37 -3.35 4.95
C ALA A 113 3.72 -4.56 4.25
N ARG A 114 3.92 -5.77 4.76
CA ARG A 114 3.24 -6.99 4.28
C ARG A 114 1.73 -6.95 4.50
N LEU A 115 1.27 -6.44 5.65
CA LEU A 115 -0.15 -6.25 5.91
C LEU A 115 -0.76 -5.24 4.93
N ALA A 116 -0.03 -4.18 4.57
CA ALA A 116 -0.53 -3.18 3.61
C ALA A 116 -0.73 -3.81 2.22
N VAL A 117 0.24 -4.61 1.73
CA VAL A 117 0.10 -5.36 0.48
C VAL A 117 -1.06 -6.36 0.56
N GLY A 118 -1.09 -7.17 1.62
CA GLY A 118 -2.12 -8.19 1.80
C GLY A 118 -3.53 -7.60 1.91
N GLY A 119 -3.69 -6.43 2.52
CA GLY A 119 -4.98 -5.72 2.56
C GLY A 119 -5.50 -5.33 1.17
N VAL A 120 -4.61 -4.92 0.27
CA VAL A 120 -4.97 -4.62 -1.13
C VAL A 120 -5.30 -5.91 -1.90
N ILE A 121 -4.52 -6.98 -1.68
CA ILE A 121 -4.79 -8.31 -2.26
C ILE A 121 -6.17 -8.82 -1.82
N GLU A 122 -6.50 -8.76 -0.53
CA GLU A 122 -7.80 -9.21 -0.03
C GLU A 122 -8.97 -8.36 -0.57
N CYS A 123 -8.75 -7.06 -0.82
CA CYS A 123 -9.72 -6.24 -1.54
C CYS A 123 -9.95 -6.72 -2.97
N VAL A 124 -8.89 -7.07 -3.70
CA VAL A 124 -9.00 -7.64 -5.06
C VAL A 124 -9.74 -8.98 -5.02
N ASN A 125 -9.32 -9.89 -4.15
CA ASN A 125 -9.96 -11.21 -3.99
C ASN A 125 -11.45 -11.07 -3.70
N ALA A 126 -11.83 -10.25 -2.73
CA ALA A 126 -13.23 -10.10 -2.33
C ALA A 126 -14.15 -9.52 -3.43
N VAL A 127 -13.59 -8.74 -4.37
CA VAL A 127 -14.32 -8.26 -5.56
C VAL A 127 -14.42 -9.35 -6.62
N PHE A 128 -13.33 -10.04 -6.93
CA PHE A 128 -13.33 -11.11 -7.94
C PHE A 128 -14.17 -12.33 -7.53
N ASP A 129 -14.17 -12.69 -6.25
CA ASP A 129 -14.98 -13.78 -5.69
C ASP A 129 -16.50 -13.47 -5.71
N GLY A 130 -16.90 -12.28 -6.15
CA GLY A 130 -18.30 -11.87 -6.31
C GLY A 130 -18.99 -11.45 -5.00
N GLY A 131 -18.25 -11.41 -3.90
CA GLY A 131 -18.77 -10.98 -2.58
C GLY A 131 -19.07 -9.48 -2.53
N LEU A 132 -18.31 -8.69 -3.28
CA LEU A 132 -18.35 -7.22 -3.30
C LEU A 132 -18.37 -6.67 -4.73
N HIS A 133 -18.92 -5.46 -4.89
CA HIS A 133 -18.86 -4.73 -6.16
C HIS A 133 -17.66 -3.78 -6.21
N HIS A 134 -17.28 -3.25 -5.05
CA HIS A 134 -16.19 -2.29 -4.86
C HIS A 134 -15.52 -2.57 -3.52
N ALA A 135 -14.25 -2.22 -3.41
CA ALA A 135 -13.52 -2.29 -2.14
C ALA A 135 -12.64 -1.05 -1.96
N VAL A 136 -12.47 -0.62 -0.72
CA VAL A 136 -11.56 0.47 -0.34
C VAL A 136 -10.52 -0.10 0.62
N ALA A 137 -9.25 -0.06 0.22
CA ALA A 137 -8.14 -0.43 1.08
C ALA A 137 -7.52 0.83 1.70
N LEU A 138 -7.75 1.04 3.00
CA LEU A 138 -7.12 2.13 3.76
C LEU A 138 -5.85 1.60 4.41
N VAL A 139 -4.79 1.50 3.61
CA VAL A 139 -3.53 0.85 4.00
C VAL A 139 -2.40 1.86 4.19
N ARG A 140 -1.41 1.48 5.01
CA ARG A 140 -0.13 2.19 5.18
C ARG A 140 0.95 1.18 5.58
N PRO A 141 2.15 1.19 4.99
CA PRO A 141 2.71 2.16 4.02
C PRO A 141 2.07 2.18 2.62
N PRO A 142 2.24 3.28 1.84
CA PRO A 142 1.82 3.38 0.43
C PRO A 142 2.70 2.51 -0.48
N GLY A 143 2.41 2.49 -1.80
CA GLY A 143 3.10 1.58 -2.73
C GLY A 143 3.57 2.10 -4.09
N HIS A 144 2.94 3.10 -4.68
CA HIS A 144 3.10 3.41 -6.12
C HIS A 144 4.49 3.86 -6.59
N HIS A 145 5.39 4.25 -5.68
CA HIS A 145 6.78 4.61 -6.01
C HIS A 145 7.76 3.44 -5.90
N ALA A 146 7.40 2.35 -5.21
CA ALA A 146 8.34 1.27 -4.95
C ALA A 146 8.74 0.57 -6.26
N MET A 147 10.05 0.47 -6.47
CA MET A 147 10.65 -0.20 -7.61
C MET A 147 10.76 -1.70 -7.33
N SER A 148 11.01 -2.51 -8.35
CA SER A 148 11.12 -3.97 -8.19
C SER A 148 12.23 -4.38 -7.21
N ASP A 149 13.33 -3.62 -7.14
CA ASP A 149 14.53 -3.95 -6.36
C ASP A 149 14.79 -3.05 -5.14
N HIS A 150 13.97 -2.02 -4.91
CA HIS A 150 14.11 -1.14 -3.75
C HIS A 150 12.82 -0.37 -3.40
N GLY A 151 12.70 0.03 -2.13
CA GLY A 151 11.68 0.97 -1.69
C GLY A 151 12.02 2.42 -2.10
N MET A 152 11.02 3.25 -2.37
CA MET A 152 11.21 4.64 -2.77
C MET A 152 10.00 5.49 -2.37
N GLY A 153 10.20 6.76 -2.02
CA GLY A 153 9.09 7.70 -1.80
C GLY A 153 8.09 7.22 -0.74
N PHE A 154 8.60 6.76 0.41
CA PHE A 154 7.83 6.16 1.51
C PHE A 154 7.15 4.83 1.20
N CYS A 155 7.31 4.30 -0.02
CA CYS A 155 6.74 3.03 -0.46
C CYS A 155 7.76 1.91 -0.25
N THR A 156 7.47 0.97 0.65
CA THR A 156 8.32 -0.22 0.88
C THR A 156 8.11 -1.29 -0.19
N PHE A 157 6.84 -1.60 -0.48
CA PHE A 157 6.42 -2.53 -1.51
C PHE A 157 5.37 -1.87 -2.40
N ASN A 158 5.27 -2.27 -3.67
CA ASN A 158 4.26 -1.74 -4.58
C ASN A 158 2.95 -2.53 -4.44
N ASN A 159 2.11 -2.09 -3.50
CA ASN A 159 0.82 -2.70 -3.21
C ASN A 159 -0.05 -2.91 -4.46
N ILE A 160 -0.05 -1.93 -5.39
CA ILE A 160 -0.93 -1.93 -6.56
C ILE A 160 -0.38 -2.84 -7.66
N ALA A 161 0.93 -2.80 -7.93
CA ALA A 161 1.54 -3.68 -8.93
C ALA A 161 1.36 -5.15 -8.55
N ILE A 162 1.59 -5.49 -7.28
CA ILE A 162 1.39 -6.85 -6.76
C ILE A 162 -0.08 -7.25 -6.88
N ALA A 163 -1.02 -6.39 -6.45
CA ALA A 163 -2.44 -6.70 -6.52
C ALA A 163 -2.96 -6.88 -7.95
N ALA A 164 -2.43 -6.10 -8.91
CA ALA A 164 -2.72 -6.29 -10.33
C ALA A 164 -2.19 -7.64 -10.83
N ARG A 165 -0.96 -8.02 -10.47
CA ARG A 165 -0.40 -9.34 -10.81
C ARG A 165 -1.20 -10.48 -10.17
N VAL A 166 -1.69 -10.32 -8.94
CA VAL A 166 -2.60 -11.27 -8.30
C VAL A 166 -3.91 -11.39 -9.07
N ALA A 167 -4.53 -10.28 -9.48
CA ALA A 167 -5.74 -10.31 -10.31
C ALA A 167 -5.53 -11.10 -11.61
N GLN A 168 -4.37 -10.93 -12.25
CA GLN A 168 -4.03 -11.66 -13.47
C GLN A 168 -3.79 -13.16 -13.21
N GLN A 169 -2.94 -13.50 -12.24
CA GLN A 169 -2.50 -14.88 -12.03
C GLN A 169 -3.53 -15.75 -11.31
N ILE A 170 -4.24 -15.21 -10.31
CA ILE A 170 -5.20 -15.97 -9.51
C ILE A 170 -6.59 -15.93 -10.13
N HIS A 171 -7.01 -14.76 -10.61
CA HIS A 171 -8.38 -14.55 -11.09
C HIS A 171 -8.51 -14.52 -12.63
N GLY A 172 -7.41 -14.66 -13.36
CA GLY A 172 -7.41 -14.71 -14.82
C GLY A 172 -7.78 -13.37 -15.47
N ALA A 173 -7.57 -12.24 -14.79
CA ALA A 173 -7.85 -10.93 -15.35
C ALA A 173 -6.97 -10.66 -16.58
N GLU A 174 -7.56 -10.62 -17.77
CA GLU A 174 -6.81 -10.37 -19.01
C GLU A 174 -6.39 -8.90 -19.18
N ARG A 175 -7.15 -7.98 -18.59
CA ARG A 175 -6.93 -6.53 -18.70
C ARG A 175 -7.18 -5.85 -17.37
N VAL A 176 -6.22 -5.06 -16.91
CA VAL A 176 -6.31 -4.25 -15.70
C VAL A 176 -6.10 -2.78 -16.07
N ALA A 177 -6.85 -1.88 -15.44
CA ALA A 177 -6.60 -0.45 -15.54
C ALA A 177 -6.26 0.09 -14.15
N ILE A 178 -5.14 0.79 -14.05
CA ILE A 178 -4.69 1.47 -12.85
C ILE A 178 -4.75 2.98 -13.13
N LEU A 179 -5.68 3.65 -12.45
CA LEU A 179 -5.76 5.10 -12.40
C LEU A 179 -5.12 5.55 -11.09
N ASP A 180 -3.91 6.08 -11.18
CA ASP A 180 -3.24 6.79 -10.12
C ASP A 180 -3.64 8.27 -10.20
N TRP A 181 -4.17 8.81 -9.10
CA TRP A 181 -4.49 10.24 -8.99
C TRP A 181 -3.69 10.90 -7.89
N ASP A 182 -2.73 10.19 -7.29
CA ASP A 182 -1.81 10.82 -6.35
C ASP A 182 -1.13 12.00 -7.06
N VAL A 183 -0.83 13.05 -6.29
CA VAL A 183 -0.22 14.26 -6.84
C VAL A 183 1.20 14.01 -7.35
N HIS A 184 1.84 12.93 -6.88
CA HIS A 184 3.14 12.47 -7.36
C HIS A 184 2.96 11.39 -8.41
N HIS A 185 3.82 11.39 -9.41
CA HIS A 185 3.87 10.36 -10.43
C HIS A 185 4.16 8.98 -9.80
N GLY A 186 3.28 8.00 -10.03
CA GLY A 186 3.44 6.61 -9.62
C GLY A 186 4.51 5.84 -10.41
N ASN A 187 5.78 6.28 -10.33
CA ASN A 187 6.87 5.78 -11.15
C ASN A 187 7.16 4.28 -11.00
N GLY A 188 6.93 3.70 -9.82
CA GLY A 188 7.10 2.27 -9.60
C GLY A 188 6.03 1.45 -10.32
N THR A 189 4.79 1.94 -10.31
CA THR A 189 3.71 1.32 -11.09
C THR A 189 3.91 1.50 -12.59
N GLN A 190 4.41 2.66 -13.02
CA GLN A 190 4.79 2.88 -14.42
C GLN A 190 5.83 1.85 -14.86
N ASP A 191 6.93 1.71 -14.11
CA ASP A 191 8.02 0.78 -14.41
C ASP A 191 7.52 -0.67 -14.46
N ALA A 192 6.66 -1.07 -13.52
CA ALA A 192 6.11 -2.42 -13.42
C ALA A 192 5.35 -2.91 -14.68
N PHE A 193 4.78 -1.98 -15.45
CA PHE A 193 3.89 -2.28 -16.57
C PHE A 193 4.24 -1.52 -17.86
N TYR A 194 5.42 -0.89 -17.94
CA TYR A 194 5.78 -0.01 -19.06
C TYR A 194 5.67 -0.72 -20.42
N ASP A 195 6.13 -1.97 -20.47
CA ASP A 195 6.10 -2.82 -21.68
C ASP A 195 4.94 -3.84 -21.67
N ASP A 196 4.01 -3.75 -20.70
CA ASP A 196 2.92 -4.72 -20.52
C ASP A 196 1.56 -4.15 -20.99
N PRO A 197 1.10 -4.49 -22.22
CA PRO A 197 -0.15 -3.93 -22.75
C PRO A 197 -1.41 -4.48 -22.07
N SER A 198 -1.29 -5.50 -21.21
CA SER A 198 -2.42 -6.02 -20.44
C SER A 198 -2.80 -5.12 -19.26
N VAL A 199 -1.94 -4.15 -18.91
CA VAL A 199 -2.20 -3.20 -17.83
C VAL A 199 -2.11 -1.76 -18.37
N LEU A 200 -3.24 -1.06 -18.37
CA LEU A 200 -3.27 0.38 -18.66
C LEU A 200 -2.93 1.16 -17.39
N PHE A 201 -1.84 1.93 -17.42
CA PHE A 201 -1.46 2.84 -16.34
C PHE A 201 -1.70 4.30 -16.74
N ILE A 202 -2.34 5.06 -15.85
CA ILE A 202 -2.57 6.51 -15.97
C ILE A 202 -2.20 7.12 -14.63
N SER A 203 -1.41 8.21 -14.63
CA SER A 203 -1.01 8.98 -13.45
C SER A 203 -1.10 10.47 -13.72
#